data_AF-V9IGH3-F1
#
_entry.id   AF-V9IGH3-F1
#
_cell.length_a   1.000
_cell.length_b   1.000
_cell.length_c   1.000
_cell.angle_alpha   90.00
_cell.angle_beta   90.00
_cell.angle_gamma   90.00
#
_symmetry.space_group_name_H-M   'P 1'
#
loop_
_entity.id
_entity.type
_entity.pdbx_description
1 polymer ?
#
loop_
_entity_poly.entity_id
_entity_poly.type
_entity_poly.pdbx_seq_one_letter_code
_entity_poly.pdbx_strand_id
1 'polypeptide(L)'
;MDITGSSDPYVKVYLLCQDRRIKKKKTSVKKNTLFPVYNEILVFDVPAENIEDVSLIVKVIDYDRIGSNELMGCTAIGADFIGIGREQWLKMLENPRKPVTQWYPLMETIPGHIPSVSSEPLPVSLSCLNSR
;
A
#
# COMPACT_ATOMS: atom_id res chain seq x y z
N MET A 1 21.40 2.47 -0.98
CA MET A 1 21.77 2.90 0.38
C MET A 1 22.77 4.03 0.26
N ASP A 2 22.48 5.19 0.84
CA ASP A 2 23.32 6.38 0.71
C ASP A 2 24.71 6.22 1.33
N ILE A 3 25.67 6.97 0.77
CA ILE A 3 27.11 6.94 1.06
C ILE A 3 27.42 7.28 2.54
N THR A 4 26.46 7.87 3.25
CA THR A 4 26.57 8.30 4.66
C THR A 4 26.10 7.25 5.67
N GLY A 5 25.53 6.12 5.22
CA GLY A 5 24.97 5.09 6.10
C GLY A 5 23.65 5.47 6.76
N SER A 6 23.00 6.53 6.28
CA SER A 6 21.67 6.98 6.70
C SER A 6 20.73 7.01 5.49
N SER A 7 19.43 7.12 5.73
CA SER A 7 18.39 7.23 4.69
C SER A 7 17.43 8.37 5.01
N ASP A 8 16.72 8.84 4.00
CA ASP A 8 15.62 9.80 4.08
C ASP A 8 14.27 9.09 3.77
N PRO A 9 13.81 8.12 4.60
CA PRO A 9 12.68 7.28 4.23
C PRO A 9 11.33 8.03 4.24
N TYR A 10 10.47 7.63 3.31
CA TYR A 10 9.04 7.90 3.33
C TYR A 10 8.23 6.69 2.87
N VAL A 11 6.96 6.64 3.27
CA VAL A 11 6.04 5.57 2.86
C VAL A 11 5.12 6.09 1.77
N LYS A 12 4.97 5.29 0.70
CA LYS A 12 4.02 5.53 -0.38
C LYS A 12 3.02 4.38 -0.42
N VAL A 13 1.74 4.72 -0.32
CA VAL A 13 0.63 3.74 -0.36
C VAL A 13 -0.16 3.97 -1.63
N TYR A 14 -0.33 2.89 -2.39
CA TYR A 14 -1.16 2.86 -3.58
C TYR A 14 -2.45 2.11 -3.29
N LEU A 15 -3.59 2.70 -3.64
CA LEU A 15 -4.86 2.00 -3.73
C LEU A 15 -5.01 1.46 -5.15
N LEU A 16 -5.21 0.16 -5.26
CA LEU A 16 -5.52 -0.55 -6.49
C LEU A 16 -6.98 -0.97 -6.45
N CYS A 17 -7.61 -1.03 -7.61
CA CYS A 17 -8.92 -1.65 -7.82
C CYS A 17 -8.77 -2.54 -9.05
N GLN A 18 -9.06 -3.84 -8.93
CA GLN A 18 -8.86 -4.82 -10.01
C GLN A 18 -7.45 -4.71 -10.62
N ASP A 19 -6.43 -4.78 -9.75
CA ASP A 19 -5.00 -4.64 -10.07
C ASP A 19 -4.56 -3.31 -10.74
N ARG A 20 -5.48 -2.37 -10.96
CA ARG A 20 -5.16 -1.05 -11.52
C ARG A 20 -5.03 -0.01 -10.41
N ARG A 21 -3.89 0.68 -10.38
CA ARG A 21 -3.67 1.80 -9.46
C ARG A 21 -4.65 2.94 -9.76
N ILE A 22 -5.46 3.28 -8.77
CA ILE A 22 -6.45 4.38 -8.85
C ILE A 22 -6.05 5.61 -8.02
N LYS A 23 -5.52 5.43 -6.82
CA LYS A 23 -5.05 6.54 -5.96
C LYS A 23 -3.68 6.24 -5.36
N LYS A 24 -2.95 7.29 -4.98
CA LYS A 24 -1.69 7.19 -4.24
C LYS A 24 -1.61 8.29 -3.18
N LYS A 25 -1.12 7.94 -1.99
CA LYS A 25 -0.79 8.90 -0.92
C LYS A 25 0.60 8.58 -0.39
N LYS A 26 1.26 9.57 0.21
CA LYS A 26 2.57 9.40 0.82
C LYS A 26 2.66 10.13 2.15
N THR A 27 3.54 9.68 3.01
CA THR A 27 3.88 10.37 4.25
C THR A 27 4.84 11.52 4.00
N SER A 28 5.15 12.27 5.07
CA SER A 28 6.36 13.10 5.12
C SER A 28 7.64 12.25 4.97
N VAL A 29 8.70 12.91 4.49
CA VAL A 29 10.06 12.34 4.46
C VAL A 29 10.69 12.56 5.83
N LYS A 30 11.24 11.51 6.44
CA LYS A 30 12.02 11.61 7.67
C LYS A 30 13.48 11.61 7.31
N LYS A 31 14.21 12.65 7.69
CA LYS A 31 15.60 12.83 7.25
C LYS A 31 16.57 12.08 8.14
N ASN A 32 17.64 11.55 7.54
CA ASN A 32 18.80 10.94 8.21
C ASN A 32 18.41 9.93 9.30
N THR A 33 17.52 8.98 8.98
CA THR A 33 17.08 7.95 9.94
C THR A 33 16.79 6.61 9.27
N LEU A 34 17.18 5.53 9.93
CA LEU A 34 16.77 4.16 9.59
C LEU A 34 15.55 3.68 10.39
N PHE A 35 15.13 4.46 11.40
CA PHE A 35 14.00 4.16 12.30
C PHE A 35 12.98 5.29 12.27
N PRO A 36 12.32 5.54 11.12
CA PRO A 36 11.37 6.63 11.00
C PRO A 36 10.11 6.39 11.83
N VAL A 37 9.67 7.42 12.56
CA VAL A 37 8.36 7.45 13.21
C VAL A 37 7.47 8.43 12.46
N TYR A 38 6.43 7.92 11.79
CA TYR A 38 5.54 8.74 10.97
C TYR A 38 4.37 9.29 11.78
N ASN A 39 3.59 8.43 12.45
CA ASN A 39 2.34 8.78 13.11
C ASN A 39 1.37 9.57 12.20
N GLU A 40 1.36 9.25 10.91
CA GLU A 40 0.53 9.88 9.89
C GLU A 40 -0.60 8.95 9.47
N ILE A 41 -1.79 9.52 9.26
CA ILE A 41 -2.97 8.78 8.78
C ILE A 41 -3.14 9.06 7.28
N LEU A 42 -3.11 8.01 6.47
CA LEU A 42 -3.42 8.07 5.04
C LEU A 42 -4.84 7.54 4.82
N VAL A 43 -5.78 8.44 4.50
CA VAL A 43 -7.20 8.09 4.30
C VAL A 43 -7.47 7.77 2.84
N PHE A 44 -8.22 6.69 2.56
CA PHE A 44 -8.72 6.38 1.22
C PHE A 44 -10.23 6.20 1.28
N ASP A 45 -10.97 6.87 0.41
CA ASP A 45 -12.41 6.71 0.30
C ASP A 45 -12.71 5.55 -0.66
N VAL A 46 -13.34 4.51 -0.13
CA VAL A 46 -13.70 3.28 -0.88
C VAL A 46 -15.19 3.03 -0.67
N PRO A 47 -16.01 3.02 -1.73
CA PRO A 47 -17.39 2.56 -1.66
C PRO A 47 -17.46 1.13 -1.15
N ALA A 48 -18.45 0.82 -0.29
CA ALA A 48 -18.58 -0.51 0.29
C ALA A 48 -18.70 -1.63 -0.77
N GLU A 49 -19.35 -1.33 -1.90
CA GLU A 49 -19.50 -2.22 -3.05
C GLU A 49 -18.18 -2.59 -3.74
N ASN A 50 -17.11 -1.81 -3.55
CA ASN A 50 -15.80 -2.07 -4.15
C ASN A 50 -14.78 -2.65 -3.16
N ILE A 51 -15.17 -2.91 -1.90
CA ILE A 51 -14.19 -3.30 -0.86
C ILE A 51 -13.50 -4.64 -1.16
N GLU A 52 -14.16 -5.53 -1.89
CA GLU A 52 -13.61 -6.84 -2.28
C GLU A 52 -12.61 -6.72 -3.44
N ASP A 53 -12.78 -5.71 -4.30
CA ASP A 53 -11.97 -5.50 -5.51
C ASP A 53 -10.73 -4.64 -5.28
N VAL A 54 -10.57 -4.06 -4.08
CA VAL A 54 -9.48 -3.14 -3.77
C VAL A 54 -8.37 -3.78 -2.97
N SER A 55 -7.17 -3.25 -3.19
CA SER A 55 -6.00 -3.60 -2.39
C SER A 55 -5.06 -2.42 -2.20
N LEU A 56 -4.19 -2.53 -1.20
CA LEU A 56 -3.18 -1.56 -0.88
C LEU A 56 -1.79 -2.13 -1.17
N ILE A 57 -0.98 -1.39 -1.90
CA ILE A 57 0.46 -1.63 -2.02
C ILE A 57 1.19 -0.58 -1.21
N VAL A 58 1.94 -1.01 -0.21
CA VAL A 58 2.73 -0.15 0.67
C VAL A 58 4.19 -0.28 0.28
N LYS A 59 4.86 0.85 0.00
CA LYS A 59 6.29 0.90 -0.33
C LYS A 59 7.02 1.86 0.60
N VAL A 60 8.14 1.41 1.15
CA VAL A 60 9.11 2.26 1.85
C VAL A 60 10.19 2.66 0.85
N ILE A 61 10.43 3.94 0.72
CA ILE A 61 11.28 4.51 -0.32
C ILE A 61 12.27 5.45 0.34
N ASP A 62 13.54 5.33 -0.03
CA ASP A 62 14.59 6.29 0.33
C ASP A 62 14.51 7.49 -0.62
N TYR A 63 14.46 8.70 -0.07
CA TYR A 63 14.40 9.92 -0.87
C TYR A 63 15.79 10.49 -1.12
N ASP A 64 16.22 10.47 -2.37
CA ASP A 64 17.49 11.06 -2.76
C ASP A 64 17.29 12.49 -3.25
N ARG A 65 18.01 13.44 -2.65
CA ARG A 65 18.00 14.84 -3.14
C ARG A 65 18.57 14.94 -4.55
N ILE A 66 19.58 14.13 -4.86
CA ILE A 66 20.27 14.09 -6.14
C ILE A 66 20.25 12.63 -6.60
N GLY A 67 19.67 12.36 -7.77
CA GLY A 67 19.51 11.00 -8.29
C GLY A 67 18.06 10.53 -8.23
N SER A 68 17.87 9.22 -8.15
CA SER A 68 16.57 8.57 -8.19
C SER A 68 16.29 7.83 -6.89
N ASN A 69 15.18 8.17 -6.25
CA ASN A 69 14.68 7.48 -5.06
C ASN A 69 14.77 5.95 -5.16
N GLU A 70 15.28 5.32 -4.11
CA GLU A 70 15.46 3.87 -4.02
C GLU A 70 14.30 3.18 -3.29
N LEU A 71 13.86 2.03 -3.80
CA LEU A 71 12.92 1.18 -3.07
C LEU A 71 13.67 0.44 -1.96
N MET A 72 13.32 0.72 -0.70
CA MET A 72 13.86 -0.04 0.44
C MET A 72 13.09 -1.34 0.66
N GLY A 73 11.80 -1.36 0.33
CA GLY A 73 10.99 -2.56 0.34
C GLY A 73 9.50 -2.28 0.29
N CYS A 74 8.72 -3.35 0.19
CA CYS A 74 7.29 -3.25 -0.02
C CYS A 74 6.50 -4.41 0.60
N THR A 75 5.20 -4.20 0.71
CA THR A 75 4.22 -5.21 1.11
C THR A 75 2.86 -4.89 0.47
N ALA A 76 1.92 -5.82 0.59
CA ALA A 76 0.57 -5.69 0.08
C ALA A 76 -0.48 -6.14 1.09
N ILE A 77 -1.65 -5.52 1.03
CA ILE A 77 -2.77 -5.75 1.94
C ILE A 77 -4.04 -5.77 1.08
N GLY A 78 -4.81 -6.85 1.15
CA GLY A 78 -6.03 -7.02 0.33
C GLY A 78 -6.49 -8.48 0.34
N ALA A 79 -7.71 -8.72 -0.17
CA ALA A 79 -8.30 -10.05 -0.19
C ALA A 79 -7.55 -11.03 -1.13
N ASP A 80 -6.99 -10.52 -2.23
CA ASP A 80 -6.32 -11.31 -3.28
C ASP A 80 -4.85 -11.66 -2.98
N PHE A 81 -4.35 -11.32 -1.80
CA PHE A 81 -2.99 -11.64 -1.38
C PHE A 81 -2.94 -12.87 -0.48
N ILE A 82 -1.74 -13.44 -0.29
CA ILE A 82 -1.49 -14.53 0.65
C ILE A 82 -0.72 -14.00 1.86
N GLY A 83 -1.03 -14.56 3.03
CA GLY A 83 -0.30 -14.30 4.28
C GLY A 83 -0.82 -13.08 5.05
N ILE A 84 0.09 -12.43 5.76
CA ILE A 84 -0.22 -11.39 6.77
C ILE A 84 -1.08 -10.26 6.20
N GLY A 85 -0.84 -9.87 4.95
CA GLY A 85 -1.61 -8.82 4.25
C GLY A 85 -3.10 -9.13 4.14
N ARG A 86 -3.43 -10.39 3.80
CA ARG A 86 -4.82 -10.84 3.74
C ARG A 86 -5.41 -11.01 5.12
N GLU A 87 -4.66 -11.57 6.06
CA GLU A 87 -5.15 -11.74 7.44
C GLU A 87 -5.50 -10.40 8.10
N GLN A 88 -4.68 -9.35 7.91
CA GLN A 88 -5.03 -8.01 8.39
C GLN A 88 -6.28 -7.47 7.69
N TRP A 89 -6.39 -7.65 6.37
CA TRP A 89 -7.54 -7.18 5.60
C TRP A 89 -8.85 -7.79 6.13
N LEU A 90 -8.88 -9.12 6.32
CA LEU A 90 -10.04 -9.81 6.87
C LEU A 90 -10.37 -9.34 8.28
N LYS A 91 -9.38 -9.21 9.16
CA LYS A 91 -9.58 -8.66 10.52
C LYS A 91 -10.16 -7.25 10.51
N MET A 92 -9.74 -6.40 9.57
CA MET A 92 -10.28 -5.04 9.40
C MET A 92 -11.76 -5.08 9.01
N LEU A 93 -12.17 -5.97 8.11
CA LEU A 93 -13.57 -6.14 7.69
C LEU A 93 -14.44 -6.69 8.83
N GLU A 94 -13.93 -7.65 9.59
CA GLU A 94 -14.62 -8.25 10.75
C GLU A 94 -14.79 -7.27 11.93
N ASN A 95 -13.94 -6.23 12.00
CA ASN A 95 -13.93 -5.27 13.10
C ASN A 95 -14.13 -3.82 12.62
N PRO A 96 -15.32 -3.45 12.10
CA PRO A 96 -15.58 -2.10 11.62
C PRO A 96 -15.29 -1.03 12.68
N ARG A 97 -14.69 0.09 12.23
CA ARG A 97 -14.32 1.25 13.08
C ARG A 97 -13.31 0.97 14.19
N LYS A 98 -12.71 -0.23 14.23
CA LYS A 98 -11.59 -0.54 15.13
C LYS A 98 -10.30 -0.62 14.32
N PRO A 99 -9.26 0.13 14.69
CA PRO A 99 -7.98 0.04 13.99
C PRO A 99 -7.34 -1.33 14.23
N VAL A 100 -6.77 -1.92 13.17
CA VAL A 100 -5.98 -3.15 13.24
C VAL A 100 -4.50 -2.79 13.08
N THR A 101 -3.67 -3.20 14.04
CA THR A 101 -2.22 -2.97 14.03
C THR A 101 -1.50 -4.26 13.68
N GLN A 102 -0.54 -4.19 12.76
CA GLN A 102 0.23 -5.34 12.29
C GLN A 102 1.61 -4.90 11.82
N TRP A 103 2.64 -5.66 12.21
CA TRP A 103 4.00 -5.50 11.67
C TRP A 103 4.16 -6.33 10.39
N TYR A 104 4.92 -5.78 9.45
CA TYR A 104 5.25 -6.43 8.18
C TYR A 104 6.76 -6.51 7.98
N PRO A 105 7.29 -7.67 7.55
CA PRO A 105 8.59 -7.70 6.91
C PRO A 105 8.53 -6.92 5.60
N LEU A 106 9.55 -6.10 5.33
CA LEU A 106 9.71 -5.44 4.04
C LEU A 106 10.34 -6.42 3.05
N MET A 107 9.68 -6.59 1.91
CA MET A 107 10.14 -7.48 0.83
C MET A 107 10.64 -6.68 -0.37
N GLU A 108 11.57 -7.24 -1.14
CA GLU A 108 12.06 -6.62 -2.39
C GLU A 108 10.95 -6.56 -3.46
N THR A 109 10.05 -7.54 -3.46
CA THR A 109 8.92 -7.66 -4.39
C THR A 109 7.60 -7.84 -3.64
N ILE A 110 6.49 -7.60 -4.32
CA ILE A 110 5.16 -7.74 -3.72
C ILE A 110 4.88 -9.23 -3.45
N PRO A 111 4.63 -9.61 -2.18
CA PRO A 111 4.45 -11.02 -1.84
C PRO A 111 3.05 -11.53 -2.25
N GLY A 112 2.99 -12.76 -2.78
CA GLY A 112 1.80 -13.60 -2.74
C GLY A 112 0.56 -13.08 -3.46
N HIS A 113 0.71 -12.37 -4.59
CA HIS A 113 -0.42 -12.01 -5.44
C HIS A 113 -1.03 -13.27 -6.07
N ILE A 114 -2.31 -13.52 -5.80
CA ILE A 114 -3.09 -14.52 -6.54
C ILE A 114 -3.73 -13.77 -7.71
N PRO A 115 -3.38 -14.08 -8.97
CA PRO A 115 -4.12 -13.54 -10.09
C PRO A 115 -5.57 -14.02 -9.97
N SER A 116 -6.54 -13.10 -9.99
CA SER A 116 -7.96 -13.46 -10.04
C SER A 116 -8.21 -14.37 -11.24
N VAL A 117 -8.57 -15.64 -10.99
CA VAL A 117 -8.87 -16.61 -12.06
C VAL A 117 -10.29 -16.37 -12.58
N SER A 118 -10.40 -15.91 -13.84
CA SER A 118 -11.61 -15.77 -14.70
C SER A 118 -12.56 -14.61 -14.32
N SER A 119 -13.29 -13.90 -15.18
CA SER A 119 -13.74 -14.08 -16.58
C SER A 119 -14.28 -12.72 -17.11
N GLU A 120 -14.02 -12.42 -18.39
CA GLU A 120 -14.49 -11.26 -19.18
C GLU A 120 -14.31 -9.81 -18.62
N PRO A 121 -13.92 -8.84 -19.48
CA PRO A 121 -13.87 -7.45 -19.06
C PRO A 121 -15.28 -6.87 -18.96
N LEU A 122 -15.87 -6.86 -17.76
CA LEU A 122 -17.06 -6.03 -17.51
C LEU A 122 -16.68 -4.55 -17.57
N PRO A 123 -17.49 -3.70 -18.23
CA PRO A 123 -17.23 -2.26 -18.33
C PRO A 123 -17.69 -1.58 -17.03
N VAL A 124 -16.93 -1.76 -15.93
CA VAL A 124 -17.17 -0.97 -14.72
C VAL A 124 -16.36 0.31 -14.82
N SER A 125 -17.05 1.45 -14.86
CA SER A 125 -16.44 2.76 -14.96
C SER A 125 -15.69 3.09 -13.66
N LEU A 126 -14.36 3.07 -13.70
CA LEU A 126 -13.45 3.52 -12.62
C LEU A 126 -13.63 5.02 -12.27
N SER A 127 -14.58 5.72 -12.89
CA SER A 127 -14.84 7.15 -12.69
C SER A 127 -15.32 7.50 -11.28
N CYS A 128 -16.02 6.58 -10.58
CA CYS A 128 -16.44 6.77 -9.20
C CYS A 128 -15.25 6.79 -8.23
N LEU A 129 -14.24 5.96 -8.48
CA LEU A 129 -13.03 5.86 -7.65
C LEU A 129 -12.00 6.97 -7.94
N ASN A 130 -12.07 7.61 -9.10
CA ASN A 130 -11.18 8.71 -9.49
C ASN A 130 -11.75 10.10 -9.20
N SER A 131 -12.98 10.20 -8.68
CA SER A 131 -13.61 11.48 -8.38
C SER A 131 -13.22 11.98 -6.98
N ARG A 132 -12.48 13.09 -6.97
CA ARG A 132 -12.00 13.93 -5.86
C ARG A 132 -10.79 13.43 -5.06
#